data_AF-A0A1V5N9N2-F1
#
_entry.id   AF-A0A1V5N9N2-F1
#
_cell.length_a   1.000
_cell.length_b   1.000
_cell.length_c   1.000
_cell.angle_alpha   90.00
_cell.angle_beta   90.00
_cell.angle_gamma   90.00
#
_symmetry.space_group_name_H-M   'P 1'
#
loop_
_entity.id
_entity.type
_entity.pdbx_description
1 polymer ?
#
loop_
_entity_poly.entity_id
_entity_poly.type
_entity_poly.pdbx_seq_one_letter_code
_entity_poly.pdbx_strand_id
1 'polypeptide(L)' 'MSTAAQDVIDAIDAAILGWVGEPVSVSFKGRTITYRSLDELLRARTHFAQLLAATAQTEPFQLRRIAAGGA' A
#
# COMPACT_ATOMS: atom_id res chain seq x y z
N MET A 1 3.32 11.16 0.03
CA MET A 1 2.32 10.36 0.79
C MET A 1 2.55 8.84 0.61
N SER A 2 3.78 8.40 0.33
CA SER A 2 4.06 7.01 -0.08
C SER A 2 4.55 6.08 1.03
N THR A 3 4.94 6.64 2.19
CA THR A 3 5.54 5.87 3.30
C THR A 3 4.52 4.94 3.95
N ALA A 4 3.29 5.41 4.17
CA ALA A 4 2.29 4.67 4.93
C ALA A 4 1.77 3.40 4.23
N ALA A 5 1.74 3.36 2.90
CA ALA A 5 1.34 2.15 2.17
C ALA A 5 2.50 1.14 2.13
N GLN A 6 3.74 1.62 2.03
CA GLN A 6 4.92 0.78 2.13
C GLN A 6 5.04 0.14 3.53
N ASP A 7 4.84 0.90 4.61
CA ASP A 7 4.86 0.40 5.98
C ASP A 7 3.85 -0.75 6.21
N VAL A 8 2.68 -0.67 5.55
CA VAL A 8 1.65 -1.72 5.63
C VAL A 8 2.06 -2.96 4.85
N ILE A 9 2.67 -2.80 3.68
CA ILE A 9 3.19 -3.92 2.90
C ILE A 9 4.28 -4.65 3.68
N ASP A 10 5.21 -3.92 4.31
CA ASP A 10 6.30 -4.50 5.09
C ASP A 10 5.77 -5.28 6.31
N ALA A 11 4.73 -4.77 6.97
CA ALA A 11 4.08 -5.45 8.09
C ALA A 11 3.36 -6.74 7.65
N ILE A 12 2.72 -6.73 6.48
CA ILE A 12 2.08 -7.93 5.91
C ILE A 12 3.14 -8.94 5.46
N ASP A 13 4.26 -8.50 4.89
CA ASP A 13 5.35 -9.38 4.48
C ASP A 13 6.00 -10.09 5.67
N ALA A 14 6.21 -9.38 6.78
CA ALA A 14 6.64 -9.99 8.04
C ALA A 14 5.63 -11.03 8.56
N ALA A 15 4.33 -10.75 8.47
CA ALA A 15 3.27 -11.68 8.87
C ALA A 15 3.21 -12.94 7.97
N ILE A 16 3.47 -12.79 6.67
CA ILE A 16 3.57 -13.90 5.72
C ILE A 16 4.77 -14.79 6.05
N LEU A 17 5.94 -14.19 6.25
CA LEU A 17 7.18 -14.93 6.57
C LEU A 17 7.10 -15.65 7.92
N GLY A 18 6.37 -15.09 8.88
CA GLY A 18 6.13 -15.69 10.20
C GLY A 18 4.90 -16.59 10.28
N TRP A 19 4.17 -16.84 9.18
CA TRP A 19 2.91 -17.56 9.24
C TRP A 19 3.10 -19.03 9.62
N VAL A 20 2.53 -19.44 10.75
CA VAL A 20 2.59 -20.82 11.28
C VAL A 20 1.25 -21.55 11.25
N GLY A 21 0.25 -21.02 10.53
CA GLY A 21 -1.10 -21.60 10.48
C GLY A 21 -2.09 -21.01 11.49
N GLU A 22 -1.69 -19.98 12.25
CA GLU A 22 -2.54 -19.30 13.23
C GLU A 22 -2.89 -17.87 12.78
N PRO A 23 -4.07 -17.34 13.15
CA PRO A 23 -4.45 -15.98 12.82
C PRO A 23 -3.45 -14.92 13.30
N VAL A 24 -3.06 -14.00 12.41
CA VAL A 24 -2.11 -12.92 12.70
C VAL A 24 -2.83 -11.57 12.68
N SER A 25 -2.62 -10.77 13.72
CA SER A 25 -3.14 -9.39 13.78
C SER A 25 -2.07 -8.41 13.34
N VAL A 26 -2.36 -7.64 12.29
CA VAL A 26 -1.49 -6.58 11.78
C VAL A 26 -2.11 -5.23 12.15
N SER A 27 -1.35 -4.40 12.86
CA SER A 27 -1.78 -3.06 13.28
C SER A 27 -1.02 -1.99 12.51
N PHE A 28 -1.74 -1.07 11.89
CA PHE A 28 -1.17 0.09 11.20
C PHE A 28 -2.04 1.33 11.42
N LYS A 29 -1.41 2.47 11.70
CA LYS A 29 -2.08 3.77 11.94
C LYS A 29 -3.31 3.69 12.88
N GLY A 30 -3.21 2.92 13.96
CA GLY A 30 -4.29 2.75 14.93
C GLY A 30 -5.47 1.89 14.47
N ARG A 31 -5.36 1.23 13.31
CA ARG A 31 -6.30 0.21 12.85
C ARG A 31 -5.64 -1.16 12.96
N THR A 32 -6.37 -2.13 13.49
CA THR A 32 -5.91 -3.52 13.58
C THR A 32 -6.79 -4.38 12.69
N ILE A 33 -6.16 -5.18 11.84
CA ILE A 33 -6.82 -6.15 10.98
C ILE A 33 -6.26 -7.52 11.33
N THR A 34 -7.14 -8.49 11.56
CA THR A 34 -6.77 -9.87 11.83
C THR A 34 -6.95 -10.71 10.57
N TYR A 35 -5.87 -11.32 10.11
CA TYR A 35 -5.84 -12.24 8.99
C TYR A 35 -5.85 -13.67 9.50
N ARG A 36 -6.77 -14.49 8.99
CA ARG A 36 -6.99 -15.87 9.47
C ARG A 36 -6.35 -16.92 8.59
N SER A 37 -5.87 -16.53 7.41
CA SER A 37 -5.21 -17.43 6.47
C SER A 37 -4.08 -16.74 5.73
N LEU A 38 -3.17 -17.55 5.21
CA LEU A 38 -2.11 -17.09 4.33
C LEU A 38 -2.65 -16.47 3.02
N ASP A 39 -3.75 -17.01 2.48
CA ASP A 39 -4.40 -16.47 1.28
C ASP A 39 -4.92 -15.04 1.51
N GLU A 40 -5.53 -14.78 2.68
CA GLU A 40 -5.95 -13.43 3.05
C GLU A 40 -4.77 -12.45 3.14
N LEU A 41 -3.64 -12.88 3.71
CA LEU A 41 -2.41 -12.08 3.77
C LEU A 41 -1.87 -11.75 2.36
N LEU A 42 -1.81 -12.75 1.48
CA LEU A 42 -1.34 -12.58 0.10
C LEU A 42 -2.25 -11.63 -0.71
N ARG A 43 -3.57 -11.75 -0.52
CA ARG A 43 -4.55 -10.83 -1.13
C ARG A 43 -4.37 -9.41 -0.61
N ALA A 44 -4.20 -9.26 0.70
CA ALA A 44 -3.97 -7.95 1.31
C ALA A 44 -2.68 -7.30 0.77
N ARG A 45 -1.58 -8.05 0.72
CA ARG A 45 -0.30 -7.60 0.14
C ARG A 45 -0.49 -7.08 -1.29
N THR A 46 -1.16 -7.86 -2.12
CA THR A 46 -1.43 -7.51 -3.52
C THR A 46 -2.25 -6.24 -3.63
N HIS A 47 -3.28 -6.10 -2.79
CA HIS A 47 -4.13 -4.91 -2.75
C HIS A 47 -3.35 -3.64 -2.39
N PHE A 48 -2.52 -3.69 -1.34
CA PHE A 48 -1.71 -2.54 -0.93
C PHE A 48 -0.61 -2.21 -1.94
N ALA A 49 -0.01 -3.20 -2.60
CA ALA A 49 0.94 -2.97 -3.68
C ALA A 49 0.29 -2.26 -4.87
N GLN A 50 -0.93 -2.64 -5.25
CA GLN A 50 -1.69 -1.96 -6.30
C GLN A 50 -2.04 -0.53 -5.91
N LEU A 51 -2.45 -0.29 -4.66
CA LEU A 51 -2.70 1.06 -4.15
C LEU A 51 -1.44 1.92 -4.20
N LEU A 52 -0.29 1.39 -3.76
CA LEU A 52 0.98 2.09 -3.82
C LEU A 52 1.34 2.45 -5.27
N ALA A 53 1.24 1.49 -6.20
CA ALA A 53 1.49 1.72 -7.62
C ALA A 53 0.57 2.79 -8.21
N ALA A 54 -0.74 2.74 -7.91
CA ALA A 54 -1.69 3.74 -8.36
C ALA A 54 -1.37 5.15 -7.83
N THR A 55 -0.95 5.26 -6.56
CA THR A 55 -0.55 6.56 -5.99
C THR A 55 0.77 7.08 -6.55
N ALA A 56 1.73 6.20 -6.86
CA ALA A 56 2.98 6.57 -7.52
C ALA A 56 2.75 7.07 -8.95
N GLN A 57 1.75 6.53 -9.63
CA GLN A 57 1.35 6.97 -10.97
C GLN A 57 0.54 8.28 -10.95
N THR A 58 0.12 8.71 -9.77
CA THR A 58 -0.52 10.02 -9.52
C THR A 58 0.53 11.08 -9.13
N GLU A 59 1.78 10.95 -9.57
CA GLU A 59 2.67 12.12 -9.62
C GLU A 59 2.17 13.07 -10.71
N PRO A 60 2.14 14.38 -10.44
CA PRO A 60 1.29 15.32 -11.15
C PRO A 60 1.70 15.35 -12.61
N PHE A 61 0.73 15.11 -13.48
CA PHE A 61 0.70 15.73 -14.80
C PHE A 61 1.26 17.15 -14.62
N GLN A 62 2.48 17.36 -15.09
CA GLN A 62 3.04 18.69 -15.22
C GLN A 62 2.09 19.36 -16.21
N LEU A 63 1.07 20.09 -15.70
CA LEU A 63 0.42 21.15 -16.43
C LEU A 63 1.57 22.09 -16.76
N ARG A 64 2.26 21.81 -17.88
CA ARG A 64 3.05 22.78 -18.60
C ARG A 64 2.03 23.86 -18.85
N ARG A 65 1.99 24.84 -17.96
CA ARG A 65 1.28 26.09 -18.14
C ARG A 65 1.76 26.53 -19.51
N ILE A 66 0.91 26.36 -20.50
CA ILE A 66 1.18 26.84 -21.84
C ILE A 66 1.16 28.34 -21.60
N ALA A 67 2.32 28.91 -21.33
CA ALA A 67 2.53 30.34 -21.37
C ALA A 67 2.44 30.71 -22.85
N ALA A 68 1.25 30.62 -23.41
CA ALA A 68 0.86 31.43 -24.54
C ALA A 68 0.48 32.79 -23.95
N GLY A 69 1.50 33.53 -23.47
CA GLY A 69 1.48 34.97 -23.72
C GLY A 69 1.47 35.11 -25.24
N GLY A 70 0.57 35.86 -25.84
CA GLY A 70 0.27 37.24 -25.48
C GLY A 70 1.05 38.12 -26.45
N ALA A 71 0.30 38.95 -27.18
CA ALA A 71 0.66 39.80 -28.31
C ALA A 71 0.55 39.14 -29.70
#